data_AF-A0A5E4FSN2-F1
#
_entry.id   AF-A0A5E4FSN2-F1
#
_cell.length_a   1.000
_cell.length_b   1.000
_cell.length_c   1.000
_cell.angle_alpha   90.00
_cell.angle_beta   90.00
_cell.angle_gamma   90.00
#
_symmetry.space_group_name_H-M   'P 1'
#
loop_
_entity.id
_entity.type
_entity.pdbx_description
1 polymer ?
#
loop_
_entity_poly.entity_id
_entity_poly.type
_entity_poly.pdbx_seq_one_letter_code
_entity_poly.pdbx_strand_id
1 'polypeptide(L)'
;MEFKPERWLDGDGVFQLSYQFRFPVFHCGPSMCLGNEMAYVQMKLVVAAVMYEFEVMVVNGGAIVEKMMNPPYILSLVLKMKGRLVVRLHKRQR
;
A
#
# COMPACT_ATOMS: atom_id res chain seq x y z
N MET A 1 -5.32 -0.56 15.55
CA MET A 1 -4.33 -0.84 14.47
C MET A 1 -4.08 0.47 13.78
N GLU A 2 -2.84 0.90 13.61
CA GLU A 2 -2.48 2.21 13.05
C GLU A 2 -1.55 2.02 11.85
N PHE A 3 -1.84 2.71 10.75
CA PHE A 3 -0.96 2.76 9.58
C PHE A 3 0.20 3.74 9.85
N LYS A 4 1.41 3.20 10.01
CA LYS A 4 2.65 3.96 10.28
C LYS A 4 3.77 3.46 9.36
N PRO A 5 3.96 4.05 8.17
CA PRO A 5 4.97 3.61 7.22
C PRO A 5 6.40 3.82 7.74
N GLU A 6 6.62 4.80 8.61
CA GLU A 6 7.93 5.11 9.23
C GLU A 6 8.40 4.01 10.18
N ARG A 7 7.54 3.04 10.52
CA ARG A 7 7.91 1.88 11.36
C ARG A 7 9.04 1.04 10.76
N TRP A 8 9.25 1.15 9.45
CA TRP A 8 10.31 0.44 8.73
C TRP A 8 11.57 1.27 8.53
N LEU A 9 11.64 2.47 9.11
CA LEU A 9 12.80 3.34 9.01
C LEU A 9 13.55 3.36 10.35
N ASP A 10 14.87 3.51 10.30
CA ASP A 10 15.68 3.79 11.49
C ASP A 10 15.70 5.29 11.84
N GLY A 11 16.54 5.67 12.82
CA GLY A 11 16.68 7.06 13.28
C GLY A 11 17.18 8.02 12.20
N ASP A 12 17.83 7.51 11.16
CA ASP A 12 18.37 8.29 10.04
C ASP A 12 17.43 8.24 8.80
N GLY A 13 16.28 7.58 8.92
CA GLY A 13 15.29 7.46 7.84
C GLY A 13 15.63 6.37 6.81
N VAL A 14 16.58 5.48 7.10
CA VAL A 14 16.99 4.40 6.21
C VAL A 14 16.06 3.20 6.39
N PHE A 15 15.64 2.59 5.28
CA PHE A 15 14.77 1.42 5.30
C PHE A 15 15.46 0.20 5.93
N GLN A 16 14.81 -0.37 6.93
CA GLN A 16 15.24 -1.56 7.65
C GLN A 16 14.36 -2.74 7.26
N LEU A 17 14.95 -3.68 6.51
CA LEU A 17 14.26 -4.91 6.13
C LEU A 17 13.96 -5.72 7.39
N SER A 18 12.67 -5.94 7.66
CA SER A 18 12.27 -6.79 8.78
C SER A 18 12.41 -8.26 8.45
N TYR A 19 12.66 -9.08 9.49
CA TYR A 19 12.65 -10.52 9.38
C TYR A 19 11.33 -11.04 8.77
N GLN A 20 11.43 -11.91 7.74
CA GLN A 20 10.28 -12.33 6.93
C GLN A 20 9.20 -13.08 7.72
N PHE A 21 9.57 -13.82 8.77
CA PHE A 21 8.57 -14.50 9.61
C PHE A 21 7.83 -13.53 10.55
N ARG A 22 8.38 -12.34 10.80
CA ARG A 22 7.69 -11.29 11.56
C ARG A 22 6.60 -10.64 10.71
N PHE A 23 6.81 -10.56 9.40
CA PHE A 23 5.88 -9.95 8.43
C PHE A 23 5.81 -10.73 7.11
N PRO A 24 5.08 -11.88 7.10
CA PRO A 24 5.12 -12.82 5.99
C PRO A 24 4.13 -12.45 4.86
N VAL A 25 4.25 -11.24 4.29
CA VAL A 25 3.36 -10.76 3.21
C VAL A 25 3.39 -11.68 1.99
N PHE A 26 4.55 -12.29 1.71
CA PHE A 26 4.78 -13.23 0.63
C PHE A 26 5.08 -14.66 1.14
N HIS A 27 4.59 -15.02 2.32
CA HIS A 27 5.02 -16.20 3.08
C HIS A 27 6.54 -16.18 3.39
N CYS A 28 7.11 -17.32 3.78
CA CYS A 28 8.51 -17.45 4.18
C CYS A 28 9.02 -18.88 3.96
N GLY A 29 10.34 -19.05 3.86
CA GLY A 29 10.96 -20.36 3.65
C GLY A 29 10.60 -20.98 2.29
N PRO A 30 10.48 -22.32 2.19
CA PRO A 30 10.21 -23.01 0.92
C PRO A 30 8.87 -22.64 0.25
N SER A 31 7.91 -22.12 1.01
CA SER A 31 6.60 -21.67 0.50
C SER A 31 6.56 -20.18 0.16
N MET A 32 7.70 -19.49 0.17
CA MET A 32 7.79 -18.09 -0.21
C MET A 32 7.36 -17.89 -1.67
N CYS A 33 6.57 -16.86 -1.92
CA CYS A 33 6.18 -16.47 -3.26
C CYS A 33 7.42 -16.07 -4.09
N LEU A 34 7.65 -16.78 -5.19
CA LEU A 34 8.73 -16.48 -6.14
C LEU A 34 8.58 -15.12 -6.84
N GLY A 35 7.39 -14.53 -6.79
CA GLY A 35 7.08 -13.24 -7.40
C GLY A 35 7.26 -12.03 -6.49
N ASN A 36 7.83 -12.19 -5.28
CA ASN A 36 7.93 -11.11 -4.29
C ASN A 36 8.71 -9.88 -4.81
N GLU A 37 9.88 -10.07 -5.41
CA GLU A 37 10.71 -8.99 -5.94
C GLU A 37 10.02 -8.30 -7.12
N MET A 38 9.43 -9.08 -8.03
CA MET A 38 8.67 -8.55 -9.16
C MET A 38 7.47 -7.72 -8.67
N ALA A 39 6.74 -8.20 -7.66
CA ALA A 39 5.61 -7.47 -7.08
C ALA A 39 6.05 -6.14 -6.46
N TYR A 40 7.19 -6.10 -5.75
CA TYR A 40 7.74 -4.86 -5.22
C TYR A 40 8.11 -3.86 -6.33
N VAL A 41 8.77 -4.32 -7.39
CA VAL A 41 9.13 -3.48 -8.53
C VAL A 41 7.89 -2.91 -9.20
N GLN A 42 6.91 -3.76 -9.52
CA GLN A 42 5.65 -3.33 -10.15
C GLN A 42 4.88 -2.35 -9.27
N MET A 43 4.76 -2.62 -7.97
CA MET A 43 4.09 -1.72 -7.03
C MET A 43 4.76 -0.35 -7.01
N LYS A 44 6.09 -0.30 -6.88
CA LYS A 44 6.87 0.96 -6.87
C LYS A 44 6.70 1.73 -8.18
N LEU A 45 6.74 1.05 -9.32
CA LEU A 45 6.55 1.66 -10.64
C LEU A 45 5.17 2.30 -10.78
N VAL A 46 4.11 1.56 -10.41
CA VAL A 46 2.74 2.08 -10.47
C VAL A 46 2.58 3.30 -9.56
N VAL A 47 3.05 3.22 -8.30
CA VAL A 47 2.97 4.32 -7.35
C VAL A 47 3.75 5.54 -7.86
N ALA A 48 4.99 5.33 -8.32
CA ALA A 48 5.82 6.41 -8.85
C ALA A 48 5.18 7.09 -10.06
N ALA A 49 4.70 6.31 -11.04
CA ALA A 49 4.06 6.84 -12.25
C ALA A 49 2.79 7.64 -11.90
N VAL A 50 1.94 7.11 -11.02
CA VAL A 50 0.71 7.80 -10.62
C VAL A 50 1.02 9.09 -9.85
N MET A 51 1.95 9.05 -8.90
CA MET A 51 2.33 10.24 -8.11
C MET A 51 3.03 11.30 -8.95
N TYR A 52 3.80 10.87 -9.95
CA TYR A 52 4.52 11.74 -10.86
C TYR A 52 3.60 12.49 -11.84
N GLU A 53 2.62 11.79 -12.41
CA GLU A 53 1.71 12.36 -13.42
C GLU A 53 0.50 13.06 -12.80
N PHE A 54 0.04 12.59 -11.62
CA PHE A 54 -1.24 13.01 -11.06
C PHE A 54 -1.14 13.49 -9.62
N GLU A 55 -2.00 14.46 -9.31
CA GLU A 55 -2.48 14.71 -7.95
C GLU A 55 -3.73 13.86 -7.72
N VAL A 56 -3.68 13.00 -6.69
CA VAL A 56 -4.75 12.07 -6.34
C VAL A 56 -5.56 12.63 -5.18
N MET A 57 -6.81 13.01 -5.43
CA MET A 57 -7.71 13.52 -4.39
C MET A 57 -8.83 12.54 -4.12
N VAL A 58 -9.03 12.17 -2.85
CA VAL A 58 -10.12 11.29 -2.43
C VAL A 58 -11.42 12.09 -2.33
N VAL A 59 -12.49 11.57 -2.92
CA VAL A 59 -13.79 12.27 -3.01
C VAL A 59 -14.65 11.98 -1.78
N ASN A 60 -15.51 12.93 -1.39
CA ASN A 60 -16.57 12.76 -0.36
C ASN A 60 -16.09 12.24 1.00
N GLY A 61 -14.92 12.68 1.46
CA GLY A 61 -14.36 12.25 2.75
C GLY A 61 -14.08 10.75 2.81
N GLY A 62 -13.85 10.09 1.67
CA GLY A 62 -13.47 8.67 1.62
C GLY A 62 -12.15 8.38 2.34
N ALA A 63 -11.35 9.40 2.61
CA ALA A 63 -10.07 9.32 3.32
C ALA A 63 -10.14 9.68 4.81
N ILE A 64 -11.34 9.87 5.39
CA ILE A 64 -11.43 10.07 6.84
C ILE A 64 -10.93 8.82 7.56
N VAL A 65 -10.19 9.02 8.64
CA VAL A 65 -9.56 7.96 9.43
C VAL A 65 -10.57 6.88 9.83
N GLU A 66 -11.78 7.28 10.22
CA GLU A 66 -12.86 6.38 10.62
C GLU A 66 -13.26 5.38 9.51
N LYS A 67 -13.29 5.83 8.24
CA LYS A 67 -13.62 4.98 7.09
C LYS A 67 -12.44 4.14 6.62
N MET A 68 -11.20 4.60 6.84
CA MET A 68 -9.99 3.90 6.38
C MET A 68 -9.38 2.95 7.42
N MET A 69 -9.62 3.17 8.72
CA MET A 69 -9.11 2.30 9.78
C MET A 69 -9.79 0.94 9.81
N ASN A 70 -11.07 0.88 9.45
CA ASN A 70 -11.83 -0.36 9.38
C ASN A 70 -12.88 -0.33 8.25
N PRO A 71 -12.46 -0.25 6.98
CA PRO A 71 -13.40 -0.32 5.88
C PRO A 71 -14.06 -1.70 5.85
N PRO A 72 -15.33 -1.81 5.42
CA PRO A 72 -15.93 -3.11 5.18
C PRO A 72 -15.10 -3.88 4.14
N TYR A 73 -14.90 -5.18 4.32
CA TYR A 73 -14.12 -6.03 3.43
C TYR A 73 -14.98 -7.10 2.74
N ILE A 74 -14.51 -7.62 1.62
CA ILE A 74 -15.06 -8.81 0.96
C ILE A 74 -14.09 -9.96 1.19
N LEU A 75 -14.60 -11.12 1.61
CA LEU A 75 -13.82 -12.34 1.72
C LEU A 75 -13.35 -12.78 0.33
N SER A 76 -12.04 -12.70 0.09
CA SER A 76 -11.41 -13.08 -1.17
C SER A 76 -9.97 -13.53 -0.92
N LEU A 77 -9.26 -14.02 -1.95
CA LEU A 77 -7.88 -14.49 -1.82
C LEU A 77 -6.92 -13.40 -1.30
N VAL A 78 -7.20 -12.14 -1.62
CA VAL A 78 -6.51 -10.97 -1.05
C VAL A 78 -7.52 -10.13 -0.26
N LEU A 79 -7.06 -9.38 0.74
CA LEU A 79 -7.94 -8.49 1.49
C LEU A 79 -8.41 -7.35 0.58
N LYS A 80 -9.68 -7.39 0.16
CA LYS A 80 -10.29 -6.37 -0.70
C LYS A 80 -11.29 -5.55 0.10
N MET A 81 -11.20 -4.24 -0.02
CA MET A 81 -12.25 -3.35 0.47
C MET A 81 -13.56 -3.63 -0.28
N LYS A 82 -14.67 -3.70 0.46
CA LYS A 82 -16.02 -3.75 -0.08
C LYS A 82 -16.38 -2.38 -0.64
N GLY A 83 -16.77 -2.35 -1.91
CA GLY A 83 -17.01 -1.11 -2.63
C GLY A 83 -15.76 -0.59 -3.32
N ARG A 84 -15.65 0.73 -3.49
CA ARG A 84 -14.55 1.38 -4.23
C ARG A 84 -14.07 2.61 -3.47
N LEU A 85 -12.78 2.90 -3.56
CA LEU A 85 -12.25 4.21 -3.16
C LEU A 85 -12.38 5.14 -4.36
N VAL A 86 -13.33 6.08 -4.29
CA VAL A 86 -13.54 7.04 -5.38
C VAL A 86 -12.50 8.15 -5.26
N VAL A 87 -11.70 8.32 -6.30
CA VAL A 87 -10.67 9.34 -6.40
C VAL A 87 -10.86 10.20 -7.65
N ARG A 88 -10.44 11.45 -7.57
CA ARG A 88 -10.31 12.36 -8.70
C ARG A 88 -8.81 12.56 -8.97
N LEU A 89 -8.43 12.35 -10.22
CA LEU A 89 -7.05 12.55 -10.68
C LEU A 89 -6.97 13.89 -11.40
N HIS A 90 -6.05 14.76 -10.98
CA HIS A 90 -5.68 15.95 -11.74
C HIS A 90 -4.29 15.76 -12.29
N LYS A 91 -4.13 15.95 -13.60
CA LYS A 91 -2.80 15.91 -14.21
C LYS A 91 -1.98 17.07 -13.66
N ARG A 92 -0.76 16.78 -13.19
CA ARG A 92 0.16 17.82 -12.72
C ARG A 92 0.59 18.68 -13.91
N GLN A 93 0.39 19.99 -13.80
CA GLN A 93 0.95 20.97 -14.74
C GLN A 93 2.44 21.15 -14.38
N ARG A 94 3.30 21.18 -15.39
CA ARG A 94 4.74 21.38 -15.24
C ARG A 94 5.14 22.71 -15.83
#